data_AF-A0A2V6NE67-F1
#
_entry.id   AF-A0A2V6NE67-F1
#
_cell.length_a   1.000
_cell.length_b   1.000
_cell.length_c   1.000
_cell.angle_alpha   90.00
_cell.angle_beta   90.00
_cell.angle_gamma   90.00
#
_symmetry.space_group_name_H-M   'P 1'
#
loop_
_entity.id
_entity.type
_entity.pdbx_description
1 polymer ?
#
loop_
_entity_poly.entity_id
_entity_poly.type
_entity_poly.pdbx_seq_one_letter_code
_entity_poly.pdbx_strand_id
1 'polypeptide(L)'
;IDERSGKIITASQIEVAPNLKALFQFIMDNNFIVEITDYHPEYLTIFPPDALAKLQTGDSGWEKMVPPEVMQIIKQRGFFGYRPSSAVAA
;
A
#
# COMPACT_ATOMS: atom_id res chain seq x y z
N ILE A 1 4.72 -3.83 -5.97
CA ILE A 1 5.64 -2.98 -6.76
C ILE A 1 7.05 -3.48 -6.46
N ASP A 2 7.90 -3.60 -7.47
CA ASP A 2 9.31 -3.85 -7.22
C ASP A 2 9.94 -2.62 -6.56
N GLU A 3 10.47 -2.79 -5.34
CA GLU A 3 11.02 -1.69 -4.53
C GLU A 3 12.25 -1.04 -5.17
N ARG A 4 12.94 -1.77 -6.06
CA ARG A 4 14.18 -1.31 -6.71
C ARG A 4 13.92 -0.52 -7.99
N SER A 5 12.97 -0.97 -8.80
CA SER A 5 12.67 -0.39 -10.11
C SER A 5 11.40 0.46 -10.13
N GLY A 6 10.58 0.42 -9.07
CA GLY A 6 9.29 1.10 -9.02
C GLY A 6 8.25 0.52 -9.99
N LYS A 7 8.56 -0.60 -10.66
CA LYS A 7 7.66 -1.21 -11.64
C LYS A 7 6.61 -2.05 -10.95
N ILE A 8 5.40 -1.99 -11.48
CA ILE A 8 4.34 -2.93 -11.11
C ILE A 8 4.64 -4.24 -11.83
N ILE A 9 4.84 -5.31 -11.06
CA ILE A 9 4.97 -6.66 -11.57
C ILE A 9 3.62 -7.33 -11.36
N THR A 10 2.98 -7.69 -12.46
CA THR A 10 1.71 -8.41 -12.48
C THR A 10 1.94 -9.91 -12.34
N ALA A 11 0.89 -10.66 -12.02
CA ALA A 11 0.97 -12.12 -11.95
C ALA A 11 1.34 -12.71 -13.33
N SER A 12 0.94 -12.03 -14.41
CA SER A 12 1.27 -12.42 -15.79
C SER A 12 2.73 -12.12 -16.19
N GLN A 13 3.40 -11.19 -15.51
CA GLN A 13 4.77 -10.72 -15.83
C GLN A 13 5.82 -11.24 -14.85
N ILE A 14 5.42 -11.96 -13.81
CA ILE A 14 6.35 -12.46 -12.80
C ILE A 14 7.32 -13.49 -13.41
N GLU A 15 8.62 -13.25 -13.23
CA GLU A 15 9.64 -14.21 -13.63
C GLU A 15 9.82 -15.26 -12.56
N VAL A 16 9.36 -16.48 -12.85
CA VAL A 16 9.59 -17.66 -12.01
C VAL A 16 10.77 -18.47 -12.52
N ALA A 17 11.38 -19.27 -11.64
CA ALA A 17 12.46 -20.17 -12.01
C ALA A 17 12.04 -21.08 -13.19
N PRO A 18 12.94 -21.38 -14.15
CA PRO A 18 12.56 -22.12 -15.38
C PRO A 18 11.85 -23.45 -15.11
N ASN A 19 12.24 -24.16 -14.05
CA ASN A 19 11.64 -25.43 -13.63
C ASN A 19 10.23 -25.29 -13.02
N LEU A 20 9.84 -24.09 -12.60
CA LEU A 20 8.52 -23.79 -12.01
C LEU A 20 7.56 -23.13 -13.01
N LYS A 21 8.03 -22.71 -14.18
CA LYS A 21 7.23 -21.98 -15.17
C LYS A 21 5.96 -22.73 -15.59
N ALA A 22 6.07 -24.02 -15.86
CA ALA A 22 4.92 -24.85 -16.25
C ALA A 22 3.90 -25.00 -15.11
N LEU A 23 4.38 -25.15 -13.87
CA LEU A 23 3.51 -25.24 -12.69
C LEU A 23 2.79 -23.92 -12.44
N PHE A 24 3.50 -22.80 -12.53
CA PHE A 24 2.92 -21.48 -12.33
C PHE A 24 1.84 -21.18 -13.38
N GLN A 25 2.10 -21.49 -14.65
CA GLN A 25 1.11 -21.34 -15.72
C GLN A 25 -0.12 -22.21 -15.46
N PHE A 26 0.06 -23.47 -15.05
CA PHE A 26 -1.06 -24.35 -14.71
C PHE A 26 -1.94 -23.77 -13.60
N ILE A 27 -1.34 -23.19 -12.56
CA ILE A 27 -2.08 -22.57 -11.44
C ILE A 27 -2.88 -21.34 -11.92
N MET A 28 -2.29 -20.52 -12.79
CA MET A 28 -2.96 -19.35 -13.38
C MET A 28 -4.11 -19.75 -14.30
N ASP A 29 -3.90 -20.72 -15.20
CA ASP A 29 -4.90 -21.17 -16.18
C ASP A 29 -6.12 -21.83 -15.53
N ASN A 30 -5.92 -22.43 -14.34
CA ASN A 30 -6.99 -23.04 -13.55
C ASN A 30 -7.61 -22.08 -12.52
N ASN A 31 -7.28 -20.78 -12.59
CA ASN A 31 -7.79 -19.74 -11.69
C ASN A 31 -7.51 -20.01 -10.20
N PHE A 32 -6.49 -20.81 -9.88
CA PHE A 32 -6.03 -20.96 -8.50
C PHE A 32 -5.28 -19.72 -8.01
N ILE A 33 -4.74 -18.93 -8.95
CA ILE A 33 -4.27 -17.57 -8.72
C ILE A 33 -5.02 -16.67 -9.72
N VAL A 34 -5.52 -15.53 -9.24
CA VAL A 34 -6.19 -14.52 -10.06
C VAL A 34 -5.51 -13.19 -9.80
N GLU A 35 -5.17 -12.50 -10.88
CA GLU A 35 -4.58 -11.16 -10.79
C GLU A 35 -5.64 -10.13 -10.38
N ILE A 36 -5.28 -9.23 -9.46
CA ILE A 36 -6.12 -8.07 -9.15
C ILE A 36 -5.89 -7.04 -10.25
N THR A 37 -6.90 -6.82 -11.10
CA THR A 37 -6.82 -5.92 -12.25
C THR A 37 -7.43 -4.55 -11.98
N ASP A 38 -8.40 -4.47 -11.06
CA ASP A 38 -9.10 -3.24 -10.69
C ASP A 38 -8.48 -2.65 -9.42
N TYR A 39 -7.44 -1.85 -9.59
CA TYR A 39 -6.77 -1.14 -8.50
C TYR A 39 -6.28 0.23 -8.95
N HIS A 40 -6.07 1.09 -7.97
CA HIS A 40 -5.45 2.41 -8.13
C HIS A 40 -3.92 2.29 -7.97
N PRO A 41 -3.12 2.45 -9.04
CA PRO A 41 -1.66 2.30 -8.98
C PRO A 41 -1.00 3.22 -7.94
N GLU A 42 -1.57 4.39 -7.72
CA GLU A 42 -1.12 5.37 -6.73
C GLU A 42 -1.23 4.87 -5.28
N TYR A 43 -2.10 3.90 -5.00
CA TYR A 43 -2.25 3.34 -3.65
C TYR A 43 -1.27 2.21 -3.38
N LEU A 44 -0.68 1.59 -4.41
CA LEU A 44 0.27 0.50 -4.25
C LEU A 44 1.58 0.93 -3.57
N THR A 45 1.87 2.23 -3.53
CA THR A 45 3.05 2.82 -2.87
C THR A 45 2.76 3.24 -1.43
N ILE A 46 1.51 3.13 -0.97
CA ILE A 46 1.12 3.46 0.39
C ILE A 46 1.43 2.29 1.31
N PHE A 47 2.42 2.45 2.18
CA PHE A 47 2.78 1.45 3.18
C PHE A 47 2.28 1.86 4.58
N PRO A 48 1.57 0.98 5.31
CA PRO A 48 1.06 1.29 6.65
C PRO A 48 2.14 1.76 7.66
N PRO A 49 3.37 1.20 7.68
CA PRO A 49 4.43 1.70 8.56
C PRO A 49 4.80 3.16 8.31
N ASP A 50 4.84 3.58 7.04
CA ASP A 50 5.19 4.96 6.67
C ASP A 50 4.09 5.95 7.08
N ALA A 51 2.83 5.57 6.84
CA ALA A 51 1.67 6.36 7.29
C ALA A 51 1.65 6.49 8.81
N LEU A 52 1.92 5.39 9.53
CA LEU A 52 1.97 5.39 10.99
C LEU A 52 3.10 6.26 11.53
N ALA A 53 4.29 6.17 10.94
CA ALA A 53 5.43 6.99 11.34
C ALA A 53 5.13 8.49 11.18
N LYS A 54 4.55 8.88 10.03
CA LYS A 54 4.11 10.27 9.77
C LYS A 54 3.03 10.74 10.75
N LEU A 55 2.06 9.87 11.06
CA LEU A 55 1.00 10.15 12.02
C LEU A 55 1.55 10.40 13.43
N GLN A 56 2.53 9.61 13.86
CA GLN A 56 3.12 9.72 15.19
C GLN A 56 4.10 10.89 15.33
N THR A 57 4.71 11.35 14.22
CA THR A 57 5.56 12.55 14.20
C THR A 57 4.78 13.85 14.04
N GLY A 58 3.48 13.79 13.70
CA GLY A 58 2.64 14.97 13.47
C GLY A 58 2.75 15.55 12.04
N ASP A 59 3.31 14.79 11.10
CA ASP A 59 3.38 15.12 9.67
C ASP A 59 2.03 14.86 9.00
N SER A 60 1.29 15.90 8.61
CA SER A 60 -0.02 15.78 7.95
C SER A 60 0.00 15.06 6.59
N GLY A 61 1.18 14.72 6.06
CA GLY A 61 1.32 13.90 4.86
C GLY A 61 0.62 12.53 4.94
N TRP A 62 0.43 11.96 6.14
CA TRP A 62 -0.32 10.70 6.31
C TRP A 62 -1.80 10.82 5.95
N GLU A 63 -2.37 12.03 5.96
CA GLU A 63 -3.80 12.24 5.67
C GLU A 63 -4.16 11.90 4.22
N LYS A 64 -3.19 11.96 3.31
CA LYS A 64 -3.34 11.57 1.90
C LYS A 64 -3.14 10.08 1.68
N MET A 65 -2.66 9.36 2.69
CA MET A 65 -2.34 7.93 2.64
C MET A 65 -3.52 7.05 3.09
N VAL A 66 -4.61 7.66 3.54
CA VAL A 66 -5.81 6.96 4.00
C VAL A 66 -7.05 7.60 3.40
N PRO A 67 -8.16 6.86 3.28
CA PRO A 67 -9.44 7.44 2.90
C PRO A 67 -9.85 8.58 3.85
N PRO A 68 -10.54 9.63 3.36
CA PRO A 68 -10.95 10.76 4.18
C PRO A 68 -11.73 10.38 5.43
N GLU A 69 -12.58 9.35 5.35
CA GLU A 69 -13.38 8.84 6.45
C GLU A 69 -12.49 8.31 7.57
N VAL A 70 -11.44 7.57 7.21
CA VAL A 70 -10.47 7.01 8.16
C VAL A 70 -9.67 8.13 8.82
N MET A 71 -9.25 9.13 8.05
CA MET A 71 -8.57 10.32 8.56
C MET A 71 -9.40 11.05 9.63
N GLN A 72 -10.71 11.23 9.39
CA GLN A 72 -11.61 11.85 10.35
C GLN A 72 -11.74 11.03 11.65
N ILE A 73 -11.91 9.72 11.54
CA ILE A 73 -12.04 8.83 12.72
C ILE A 73 -10.77 8.87 13.57
N ILE A 74 -9.59 8.82 12.93
CA ILE A 74 -8.30 8.85 13.62
C ILE A 74 -8.13 10.17 14.39
N LYS A 75 -8.42 11.31 13.75
CA LYS A 75 -8.32 12.64 14.40
C LYS A 75 -9.30 12.80 15.56
N GLN A 76 -10.55 12.36 15.38
CA GLN A 76 -11.60 12.49 16.40
C GLN A 76 -11.31 11.63 17.65
N ARG A 77 -10.76 10.42 17.46
CA ARG A 77 -10.56 9.46 18.55
C ARG A 77 -9.13 9.36 19.06
N GLY A 78 -8.19 10.09 18.45
CA GLY A 78 -6.77 10.06 18.85
C GLY A 78 -6.11 8.69 18.64
N PHE A 79 -6.52 7.94 17.62
CA PHE A 79 -6.00 6.59 17.39
C PHE A 79 -4.56 6.58 16.89
N PHE A 80 -3.89 5.43 17.06
CA PHE A 80 -2.54 5.15 16.54
C PHE A 80 -1.43 6.10 17.02
N GLY A 81 -1.65 6.82 18.12
CA GLY A 81 -0.69 7.78 18.67
C GLY A 81 -0.70 9.12 17.94
N TYR A 82 -1.86 9.49 17.34
CA TYR A 82 -2.04 10.75 16.63
C TYR A 82 -1.57 11.94 17.45
N ARG A 83 -0.67 12.72 16.85
CA ARG A 83 -0.25 14.02 17.37
C ARG A 83 -0.78 15.12 16.45
N PRO A 84 -1.49 16.13 16.98
CA PRO A 84 -1.87 17.28 16.17
C PRO A 84 -0.60 17.95 15.62
N SER A 85 -0.62 18.32 14.34
CA SER A 85 0.55 18.89 13.68
C SER A 85 0.99 20.17 14.39
N SER A 86 2.28 20.27 14.72
CA SER A 86 2.84 21.39 15.51
C SER A 86 2.93 22.71 14.74
N ALA A 87 2.43 22.79 13.50
CA ALA A 87 2.48 23.99 12.67
C ALA A 87 1.52 25.12 13.11
N VAL A 88 0.72 24.91 14.17
CA VAL A 88 -0.25 25.90 14.70
C VAL A 88 0.14 26.42 16.10
N ALA A 89 1.27 26.01 16.66
CA ALA A 89 1.81 26.59 17.89
C ALA A 89 2.89 27.62 17.53
N ALA A 90 2.48 28.88 17.52
CA ALA A 90 3.35 30.06 17.49
C ALA A 90 4.31 30.11 18.69
#